data_AF-A0A418DH81-F1
#
_entry.id   AF-A0A418DH81-F1
#
_cell.length_a   1.000
_cell.length_b   1.000
_cell.length_c   1.000
_cell.angle_alpha   90.00
_cell.angle_beta   90.00
_cell.angle_gamma   90.00
#
_symmetry.space_group_name_H-M   'P 1'
#
loop_
_entity.id
_entity.type
_entity.pdbx_description
1 polymer ?
#
loop_
_entity_poly.entity_id
_entity_poly.type
_entity_poly.pdbx_seq_one_letter_code
_entity_poly.pdbx_strand_id
1 'polypeptide(L)'
;LPDQHVIYVNGRPLELVAPVTPSLFDGLVTYESATRSKAVSKAYVSQFKHNVLTAEDAADKTLQLNVVLSMVDSYLKTPRVAAVLPDDVQRPTYSYVTPSGSSSLDVVAYLDPLSDTAQRASGILRMLHSVLHAKITLVLVPPPSYDEFPLKRFYRFLWGGTSSSLVEFDRLPRHPVLTLNIETPELWNVQMVQSDVDIDNIQQNASATFTIKDVLVYGQCVDKTNAQYPTLPNGLQLVLERSVAKLHSHKDTVVMKNLGYFQLQAAPVPVIVYDFLSKTLQLEVKKQPGQEGVRLLDDGPEATKAPAQPEETSVWTSLTDKQRIIWGYKILFLDVLFPLGVDKIIYVDADQVVRADLKELWTMDLQGKAYGYTPFCDSRNVGFQFWRKGALYVVDLVKFKRMAAGDSLRAIYDQLSADPNSLSNLDQDLPNYAQHQIPIFSLPQEWLWCESWCSDESKAEAKTIDLCNNPKHKEPKLDMAKRVISGDLFPESWLQLDAEVKAAEAAYELASN
;
A
#
# COMPACT_ATOMS: atom_id res chain seq x y z
N LEU A 1 -14.39 11.86 39.05
CA LEU A 1 -14.77 13.11 38.35
C LEU A 1 -16.21 13.42 38.71
N PRO A 2 -16.46 14.16 39.80
CA PRO A 2 -17.79 14.67 40.13
C PRO A 2 -18.02 15.98 39.37
N ASP A 3 -19.24 16.23 38.90
CA ASP A 3 -19.74 17.48 38.28
C ASP A 3 -19.77 17.58 36.74
N GLN A 4 -19.82 16.47 36.01
CA GLN A 4 -20.37 16.50 34.65
C GLN A 4 -21.86 16.11 34.69
N HIS A 5 -22.74 17.11 34.60
CA HIS A 5 -24.16 16.88 34.38
C HIS A 5 -24.37 16.43 32.93
N VAL A 6 -24.67 15.15 32.72
CA VAL A 6 -25.01 14.59 31.41
C VAL A 6 -26.53 14.45 31.32
N ILE A 7 -27.13 14.99 30.27
CA ILE A 7 -28.54 14.74 29.95
C ILE A 7 -28.62 13.71 28.84
N TYR A 8 -29.54 12.76 29.00
CA TYR A 8 -29.86 11.80 27.94
C TYR A 8 -31.14 12.23 27.25
N VAL A 9 -31.05 12.53 25.96
CA VAL A 9 -32.22 12.79 25.12
C VAL A 9 -32.35 11.62 24.14
N ASN A 10 -33.41 10.82 24.28
CA ASN A 10 -33.63 9.58 23.52
C ASN A 10 -32.38 8.69 23.42
N GLY A 11 -31.75 8.45 24.58
CA GLY A 11 -30.56 7.61 24.73
C GLY A 11 -29.22 8.24 24.36
N ARG A 12 -29.20 9.45 23.76
CA ARG A 12 -27.95 10.14 23.42
C ARG A 12 -27.43 10.97 24.61
N PRO A 13 -26.20 10.73 25.09
CA PRO A 13 -25.60 11.59 26.12
C PRO A 13 -25.26 12.95 25.52
N LEU A 14 -25.66 14.01 26.22
CA LEU A 14 -25.29 15.38 25.94
C LEU A 14 -24.50 15.91 27.14
N GLU A 15 -23.22 16.21 26.90
CA GLU A 15 -22.40 16.93 27.86
C GLU A 15 -22.84 18.39 27.89
N LEU A 16 -23.27 18.85 29.05
CA LEU A 16 -23.72 20.22 29.23
C LEU A 16 -22.53 21.14 29.41
N VAL A 17 -22.38 22.09 28.49
CA VAL A 17 -21.40 23.19 28.59
C VAL A 17 -21.97 24.39 29.36
N ALA A 18 -23.28 24.39 29.64
CA ALA A 18 -24.01 25.43 30.36
C ALA A 18 -25.25 24.84 31.08
N PRO A 19 -25.79 25.53 32.11
CA PRO A 19 -27.03 25.10 32.78
C PRO A 19 -28.22 25.05 31.81
N VAL A 20 -29.07 24.04 31.94
CA VAL A 20 -30.24 23.90 31.06
C VAL A 20 -31.34 24.86 31.45
N THR A 21 -31.69 25.76 30.52
CA THR A 21 -32.88 26.59 30.60
C THR A 21 -34.05 25.91 29.89
N PRO A 22 -35.32 26.25 30.21
CA PRO A 22 -36.47 25.73 29.48
C PRO A 22 -36.39 25.96 27.96
N SER A 23 -35.93 27.15 27.54
CA SER A 23 -35.75 27.48 26.13
C SER A 23 -34.68 26.64 25.42
N LEU A 24 -33.58 26.32 26.12
CA LEU A 24 -32.55 25.42 25.60
C LEU A 24 -33.10 23.99 25.46
N PHE A 25 -33.89 23.54 26.44
CA PHE A 25 -34.53 22.22 26.39
C PHE A 25 -35.50 22.10 25.21
N ASP A 26 -36.35 23.09 24.97
CA ASP A 26 -37.26 23.12 23.81
C ASP A 26 -36.49 23.10 22.48
N GLY A 27 -35.38 23.85 22.41
CA GLY A 27 -34.47 23.84 21.26
C GLY A 27 -33.83 22.45 21.04
N LEU A 28 -33.38 21.80 22.11
CA LEU A 28 -32.80 20.45 22.07
C LEU A 28 -33.83 19.41 21.59
N VAL A 29 -35.06 19.44 22.11
CA VAL A 29 -36.14 18.55 21.69
C VAL A 29 -36.50 18.78 20.21
N THR A 30 -36.56 20.03 19.78
CA THR A 30 -36.85 20.38 18.38
C THR A 30 -35.75 19.89 17.44
N TYR A 31 -34.48 20.11 17.81
CA TYR A 31 -33.32 19.65 17.05
C TYR A 31 -33.24 18.13 16.99
N GLU A 32 -33.41 17.44 18.12
CA GLU A 32 -33.40 15.98 18.21
C GLU A 32 -34.54 15.34 17.39
N SER A 33 -35.73 15.95 17.42
CA SER A 33 -36.85 15.56 16.58
C SER A 33 -36.51 15.72 15.10
N ALA A 34 -36.04 16.90 14.68
CA ALA A 34 -35.75 17.20 13.28
C ALA A 34 -34.61 16.35 12.69
N THR A 35 -33.59 16.01 13.48
CA THR A 35 -32.38 15.34 13.00
C THR A 35 -32.44 13.81 13.07
N ARG A 36 -33.11 13.25 14.09
CA ARG A 36 -33.03 11.81 14.41
C ARG A 36 -34.41 11.20 14.62
N SER A 37 -35.11 11.71 15.62
CA SER A 37 -36.24 11.02 16.24
C SER A 37 -37.48 11.02 15.35
N LYS A 38 -37.69 12.05 14.50
CA LYS A 38 -38.84 12.12 13.58
C LYS A 38 -38.78 11.07 12.49
N ALA A 39 -37.60 10.83 11.90
CA ALA A 39 -37.43 9.81 10.85
C ALA A 39 -37.69 8.41 11.40
N VAL A 40 -37.10 8.08 12.55
CA VAL A 40 -37.29 6.79 13.22
C VAL A 40 -38.74 6.64 13.70
N SER A 41 -39.35 7.68 14.25
CA SER A 41 -40.77 7.65 14.66
C SER A 41 -41.70 7.38 13.47
N LYS A 42 -41.42 7.97 12.30
CA LYS A 42 -42.22 7.71 11.10
C LYS A 42 -42.09 6.27 10.60
N ALA A 43 -40.95 5.63 10.81
CA ALA A 43 -40.71 4.25 10.35
C ALA A 43 -41.16 3.19 11.38
N TYR A 44 -40.90 3.43 12.67
CA TYR A 44 -41.11 2.46 13.76
C TYR A 44 -42.41 2.73 14.52
N VAL A 45 -42.60 3.94 15.03
CA VAL A 45 -43.77 4.30 15.85
C VAL A 45 -45.06 4.32 15.03
N SER A 46 -44.98 4.63 13.73
CA SER A 46 -46.14 4.61 12.83
C SER A 46 -46.85 3.26 12.75
N GLN A 47 -46.14 2.16 13.06
CA GLN A 47 -46.68 0.79 13.02
C GLN A 47 -47.66 0.52 14.17
N PHE A 48 -47.57 1.28 15.27
CA PHE A 48 -48.39 1.09 16.47
C PHE A 48 -48.96 2.39 17.05
N LYS A 49 -48.90 3.51 16.30
CA LYS A 49 -49.35 4.85 16.73
C LYS A 49 -50.83 4.95 17.12
N HIS A 50 -51.65 3.97 16.73
CA HIS A 50 -53.09 3.92 17.03
C HIS A 50 -53.43 2.84 18.07
N ASN A 51 -52.43 2.15 18.62
CA ASN A 51 -52.62 1.10 19.61
C ASN A 51 -52.71 1.74 21.00
N VAL A 52 -53.63 1.24 21.83
CA VAL A 52 -53.63 1.53 23.27
C VAL A 52 -52.61 0.59 23.91
N LEU A 53 -51.48 1.13 24.34
CA LEU A 53 -50.39 0.37 24.95
C LEU A 53 -50.54 0.36 26.47
N THR A 54 -50.23 -0.76 27.11
CA THR A 54 -50.02 -0.79 28.56
C THR A 54 -48.73 -0.04 28.91
N ALA A 55 -48.54 0.31 30.18
CA ALA A 55 -47.31 0.98 30.62
C ALA A 55 -46.05 0.14 30.35
N GLU A 56 -46.16 -1.19 30.48
CA GLU A 56 -45.08 -2.14 30.21
C GLU A 56 -44.78 -2.24 28.71
N ASP A 57 -45.81 -2.38 27.87
CA ASP A 57 -45.64 -2.38 26.41
C ASP A 57 -45.04 -1.05 25.91
N ALA A 58 -45.50 0.07 26.46
CA ALA A 58 -44.97 1.39 26.10
C ALA A 58 -43.49 1.54 26.49
N ALA A 59 -43.09 1.02 27.65
CA ALA A 59 -41.69 0.99 28.07
C ALA A 59 -40.82 0.14 27.13
N ASP A 60 -41.28 -1.05 26.76
CA ASP A 60 -40.58 -1.94 25.83
C ASP A 60 -40.44 -1.32 24.44
N LYS A 61 -41.52 -0.73 23.90
CA LYS A 61 -41.46 -0.02 22.61
C LYS A 61 -40.53 1.18 22.67
N THR A 62 -40.44 1.88 23.81
CA THR A 62 -39.53 3.01 24.02
C THR A 62 -38.08 2.56 24.11
N LEU A 63 -37.80 1.44 24.78
CA LEU A 63 -36.46 0.84 24.82
C LEU A 63 -35.99 0.44 23.42
N GLN A 64 -36.86 -0.22 22.65
CA GLN A 64 -36.56 -0.58 21.26
C GLN A 64 -36.36 0.66 20.37
N LEU A 65 -37.14 1.72 20.58
CA LEU A 65 -36.93 2.99 19.88
C LEU A 65 -35.52 3.56 20.17
N ASN A 66 -35.07 3.52 21.43
CA ASN A 66 -33.72 3.95 21.81
C ASN A 66 -32.63 3.08 21.17
N VAL A 67 -32.83 1.75 21.09
CA VAL A 67 -31.90 0.84 20.39
C VAL A 67 -31.82 1.21 18.91
N VAL A 68 -32.95 1.40 18.24
CA VAL A 68 -32.97 1.79 16.82
C VAL A 68 -32.31 3.16 16.61
N LEU A 69 -32.55 4.12 17.49
CA LEU A 69 -31.90 5.43 17.43
C LEU A 69 -30.38 5.32 17.62
N SER A 70 -29.91 4.49 18.55
CA SER A 70 -28.47 4.25 18.76
C SER A 70 -27.82 3.57 17.55
N MET A 71 -28.54 2.66 16.90
CA MET A 71 -28.12 2.07 15.64
C MET A 71 -28.03 3.14 14.56
N VAL A 72 -29.07 3.97 14.40
CA VAL A 72 -29.07 5.07 13.42
C VAL A 72 -27.90 6.02 13.64
N ASP A 73 -27.53 6.33 14.88
CA ASP A 73 -26.34 7.16 15.17
C ASP A 73 -25.04 6.52 14.70
N SER A 74 -24.90 5.22 14.93
CA SER A 74 -23.75 4.47 14.42
C SER A 74 -23.77 4.45 12.88
N TYR A 75 -24.95 4.38 12.27
CA TYR A 75 -25.15 4.31 10.82
C TYR A 75 -25.03 5.65 10.08
N LEU A 76 -25.37 6.78 10.70
CA LEU A 76 -25.25 8.12 10.10
C LEU A 76 -23.80 8.58 9.99
N LYS A 77 -22.89 8.00 10.78
CA LYS A 77 -21.44 8.24 10.65
C LYS A 77 -20.85 7.58 9.41
N THR A 78 -21.52 6.58 8.83
CA THR A 78 -21.05 5.85 7.66
C THR A 78 -21.72 6.45 6.42
N PRO A 79 -20.97 7.08 5.48
CA PRO A 79 -21.56 7.55 4.22
C PRO A 79 -22.16 6.38 3.46
N ARG A 80 -23.42 6.52 3.03
CA ARG A 80 -24.13 5.50 2.26
C ARG A 80 -24.43 5.99 0.86
N VAL A 81 -24.29 5.07 -0.09
CA VAL A 81 -24.87 5.21 -1.42
C VAL A 81 -26.31 4.68 -1.35
N ALA A 82 -27.25 5.40 -1.95
CA ALA A 82 -28.63 4.89 -2.08
C ALA A 82 -28.62 3.54 -2.80
N ALA A 83 -29.58 2.66 -2.49
CA ALA A 83 -29.74 1.44 -3.25
C ALA A 83 -29.92 1.80 -4.73
N VAL A 84 -29.07 1.24 -5.59
CA VAL A 84 -29.05 1.54 -7.04
C VAL A 84 -30.39 1.22 -7.70
N LEU A 85 -31.16 0.30 -7.11
CA LEU A 85 -32.51 -0.04 -7.53
C LEU A 85 -33.51 0.30 -6.41
N PRO A 86 -34.51 1.16 -6.68
CA PRO A 86 -35.65 1.38 -5.80
C PRO A 86 -36.46 0.09 -5.55
N ASP A 87 -37.04 -0.06 -4.35
CA ASP A 87 -37.83 -1.25 -3.99
C ASP A 87 -39.10 -1.44 -4.85
N ASP A 88 -39.54 -0.38 -5.53
CA ASP A 88 -40.70 -0.31 -6.42
C ASP A 88 -40.40 -0.71 -7.88
N VAL A 89 -39.12 -0.88 -8.26
CA VAL A 89 -38.77 -1.42 -9.59
C VAL A 89 -38.84 -2.95 -9.53
N GLN A 90 -39.67 -3.55 -10.37
CA GLN A 90 -39.68 -5.00 -10.58
C GLN A 90 -38.24 -5.46 -10.91
N ARG A 91 -37.60 -6.10 -9.94
CA ARG A 91 -36.20 -6.53 -10.05
C ARG A 91 -36.12 -7.51 -11.23
N PRO A 92 -35.27 -7.25 -12.24
CA PRO A 92 -35.23 -8.08 -13.44
C PRO A 92 -34.94 -9.54 -13.08
N THR A 93 -35.75 -10.45 -13.64
CA THR A 93 -35.87 -11.86 -13.26
C THR A 93 -34.60 -12.70 -13.48
N TYR A 94 -33.56 -12.13 -14.09
CA TYR A 94 -32.50 -12.90 -14.75
C TYR A 94 -31.20 -13.11 -13.94
N SER A 95 -31.13 -12.77 -12.65
CA SER A 95 -29.88 -13.01 -11.89
C SER A 95 -30.02 -13.18 -10.37
N TYR A 96 -31.18 -13.56 -9.81
CA TYR A 96 -31.33 -13.64 -8.36
C TYR A 96 -31.49 -15.08 -7.84
N VAL A 97 -30.73 -15.40 -6.79
CA VAL A 97 -31.02 -16.51 -5.88
C VAL A 97 -31.32 -15.87 -4.54
N THR A 98 -32.52 -16.06 -4.01
CA THR A 98 -32.86 -15.61 -2.66
C THR A 98 -32.97 -16.86 -1.78
N PRO A 99 -32.01 -17.10 -0.85
CA PRO A 99 -32.16 -18.15 0.14
C PRO A 99 -33.45 -17.93 0.95
N SER A 100 -34.27 -18.98 1.06
CA SER A 100 -35.50 -18.94 1.87
C SER A 100 -35.12 -19.02 3.35
N GLY A 101 -35.15 -17.90 4.08
CA GLY A 101 -34.87 -17.88 5.52
C GLY A 101 -34.77 -16.46 6.09
N SER A 102 -35.14 -16.30 7.36
CA SER A 102 -34.89 -15.06 8.11
C SER A 102 -33.39 -15.00 8.49
N SER A 103 -32.60 -14.29 7.69
CA SER A 103 -31.22 -13.96 8.04
C SER A 103 -31.16 -12.64 8.80
N SER A 104 -30.28 -12.54 9.80
CA SER A 104 -29.93 -11.27 10.47
C SER A 104 -29.11 -10.32 9.58
N LEU A 105 -28.48 -10.86 8.52
CA LEU A 105 -27.67 -10.11 7.56
C LEU A 105 -28.21 -10.31 6.13
N ASP A 106 -28.64 -9.22 5.49
CA ASP A 106 -29.05 -9.18 4.08
C ASP A 106 -27.99 -8.42 3.27
N VAL A 107 -27.43 -9.08 2.26
CA VAL A 107 -26.34 -8.56 1.42
C VAL A 107 -26.81 -8.53 -0.03
N VAL A 108 -26.76 -7.37 -0.66
CA VAL A 108 -27.04 -7.20 -2.09
C VAL A 108 -25.73 -6.82 -2.79
N ALA A 109 -25.27 -7.67 -3.71
CA ALA A 109 -24.01 -7.48 -4.43
C ALA A 109 -24.28 -7.16 -5.91
N TYR A 110 -23.85 -5.98 -6.34
CA TYR A 110 -23.87 -5.57 -7.76
C TYR A 110 -22.48 -5.80 -8.34
N LEU A 111 -22.36 -6.74 -9.28
CA LEU A 111 -21.07 -7.17 -9.78
C LEU A 111 -21.08 -7.26 -11.30
N ASP A 112 -20.05 -6.73 -11.95
CA ASP A 112 -19.72 -7.15 -13.31
C ASP A 112 -19.09 -8.55 -13.25
N PRO A 113 -19.72 -9.60 -13.82
CA PRO A 113 -19.22 -10.97 -13.73
C PRO A 113 -17.83 -11.17 -14.35
N LEU A 114 -17.38 -10.28 -15.25
CA LEU A 114 -16.08 -10.37 -15.90
C LEU A 114 -15.03 -9.44 -15.28
N SER A 115 -15.27 -8.96 -14.05
CA SER A 115 -14.31 -8.11 -13.32
C SER A 115 -13.46 -8.89 -12.32
N ASP A 116 -12.24 -8.41 -12.08
CA ASP A 116 -11.38 -8.89 -10.99
C ASP A 116 -12.05 -8.75 -9.62
N THR A 117 -12.84 -7.70 -9.43
CA THR A 117 -13.64 -7.45 -8.22
C THR A 117 -14.65 -8.58 -7.99
N ALA A 118 -15.33 -9.04 -9.03
CA ALA A 118 -16.27 -10.16 -8.91
C ALA A 118 -15.57 -11.47 -8.54
N GLN A 119 -14.36 -11.72 -9.05
CA GLN A 119 -13.56 -12.88 -8.63
C GLN A 119 -13.31 -12.87 -7.12
N ARG A 120 -12.88 -11.72 -6.56
CA ARG A 120 -12.64 -11.55 -5.11
C ARG A 120 -13.93 -11.67 -4.30
N ALA A 121 -14.96 -10.92 -4.72
CA ALA A 121 -16.25 -10.89 -4.04
C ALA A 121 -16.90 -12.27 -3.97
N SER A 122 -16.71 -13.12 -4.99
CA SER A 122 -17.28 -14.47 -5.01
C SER A 122 -16.92 -15.31 -3.77
N GLY A 123 -15.65 -15.24 -3.33
CA GLY A 123 -15.17 -15.95 -2.15
C GLY A 123 -15.76 -15.39 -0.86
N ILE A 124 -15.78 -14.06 -0.75
CA ILE A 124 -16.33 -13.33 0.41
C ILE A 124 -17.83 -13.60 0.55
N LEU A 125 -18.61 -13.51 -0.53
CA LEU A 125 -20.05 -13.76 -0.50
C LEU A 125 -20.37 -15.20 -0.09
N ARG A 126 -19.57 -16.18 -0.55
CA ARG A 126 -19.69 -17.58 -0.12
C ARG A 126 -19.36 -17.75 1.36
N MET A 127 -18.33 -17.09 1.86
CA MET A 127 -17.98 -17.06 3.28
C MET A 127 -19.11 -16.44 4.12
N LEU A 128 -19.65 -15.28 3.73
CA LEU A 128 -20.76 -14.62 4.43
C LEU A 128 -22.01 -15.51 4.49
N HIS A 129 -22.36 -16.15 3.37
CA HIS A 129 -23.49 -17.07 3.31
C HIS A 129 -23.32 -18.30 4.23
N SER A 130 -22.13 -18.90 4.23
CA SER A 130 -21.89 -20.17 4.93
C SER A 130 -21.58 -19.99 6.42
N VAL A 131 -20.84 -18.94 6.79
CA VAL A 131 -20.41 -18.67 8.17
C VAL A 131 -21.43 -17.83 8.92
N LEU A 132 -21.96 -16.78 8.29
CA LEU A 132 -22.89 -15.84 8.94
C LEU A 132 -24.35 -16.12 8.58
N HIS A 133 -24.62 -17.17 7.79
CA HIS A 133 -25.96 -17.47 7.27
C HIS A 133 -26.62 -16.28 6.56
N ALA A 134 -25.78 -15.42 5.96
CA ALA A 134 -26.23 -14.19 5.31
C ALA A 134 -27.11 -14.52 4.10
N LYS A 135 -28.20 -13.77 3.93
CA LYS A 135 -29.01 -13.79 2.72
C LYS A 135 -28.25 -13.00 1.66
N ILE A 136 -27.78 -13.69 0.62
CA ILE A 136 -27.03 -13.07 -0.47
C ILE A 136 -27.96 -12.89 -1.67
N THR A 137 -28.11 -11.67 -2.14
CA THR A 137 -28.74 -11.32 -3.41
C THR A 137 -27.66 -10.87 -4.39
N LEU A 138 -27.49 -11.60 -5.48
CA LEU A 138 -26.54 -11.24 -6.54
C LEU A 138 -27.28 -10.46 -7.64
N VAL A 139 -26.66 -9.41 -8.17
CA VAL A 139 -27.13 -8.64 -9.31
C VAL A 139 -25.96 -8.48 -10.27
N LEU A 140 -26.05 -9.10 -11.45
CA LEU A 140 -24.99 -9.03 -12.44
C LEU A 140 -25.19 -7.84 -13.36
N VAL A 141 -24.20 -6.95 -13.43
CA VAL A 141 -24.24 -5.69 -14.17
C VAL A 141 -23.02 -5.59 -15.09
N PRO A 142 -22.99 -6.34 -16.21
CA PRO A 142 -21.91 -6.22 -17.18
C PRO A 142 -21.97 -4.86 -17.91
N PRO A 143 -20.84 -4.23 -18.25
CA PRO A 143 -20.80 -3.08 -19.14
C PRO A 143 -21.27 -3.46 -20.57
N PRO A 144 -21.68 -2.47 -21.39
CA PRO A 144 -22.16 -2.72 -22.75
C PRO A 144 -21.07 -3.23 -23.70
N SER A 145 -19.80 -2.95 -23.41
CA SER A 145 -18.65 -3.38 -24.21
C SER A 145 -17.39 -3.46 -23.35
N TYR A 146 -16.40 -4.21 -23.83
CA TYR A 146 -15.06 -4.27 -23.26
C TYR A 146 -14.03 -3.93 -24.35
N ASP A 147 -13.14 -3.00 -24.06
CA ASP A 147 -12.07 -2.59 -25.00
C ASP A 147 -10.92 -3.61 -25.04
N GLU A 148 -10.73 -4.34 -23.95
CA GLU A 148 -9.73 -5.40 -23.81
C GLU A 148 -10.33 -6.70 -23.27
N PHE A 149 -9.57 -7.79 -23.37
CA PHE A 149 -9.96 -9.06 -22.75
C PHE A 149 -10.05 -8.89 -21.22
N PRO A 150 -11.22 -9.12 -20.60
CA PRO A 150 -11.53 -8.59 -19.27
C PRO A 150 -10.86 -9.36 -18.12
N LEU A 151 -10.62 -10.67 -18.27
CA LEU A 151 -10.01 -11.51 -17.24
C LEU A 151 -8.73 -12.16 -17.75
N LYS A 152 -7.57 -11.67 -17.31
CA LYS A 152 -6.25 -12.21 -17.69
C LYS A 152 -5.66 -13.14 -16.61
N ARG A 153 -6.46 -13.58 -15.63
CA ARG A 153 -6.02 -14.32 -14.45
C ARG A 153 -7.01 -15.37 -13.95
N PHE A 154 -6.49 -16.38 -13.25
CA PHE A 154 -7.26 -17.33 -12.47
C PHE A 154 -7.23 -16.95 -11.00
N TYR A 155 -8.32 -17.18 -10.26
CA TYR A 155 -8.45 -16.74 -8.87
C TYR A 155 -9.12 -17.78 -7.98
N ARG A 156 -8.60 -17.93 -6.76
CA ARG A 156 -9.16 -18.75 -5.69
C ARG A 156 -9.08 -17.98 -4.38
N PHE A 157 -10.15 -18.03 -3.61
CA PHE A 157 -10.24 -17.39 -2.29
C PHE A 157 -10.23 -18.47 -1.21
N LEU A 158 -9.30 -18.36 -0.26
CA LEU A 158 -9.16 -19.29 0.86
C LEU A 158 -9.86 -18.73 2.11
N TRP A 159 -10.77 -19.52 2.69
CA TRP A 159 -11.42 -19.24 3.98
C TRP A 159 -11.88 -20.55 4.63
N GLY A 160 -11.97 -20.58 5.97
CA GLY A 160 -12.38 -21.79 6.73
C GLY A 160 -11.20 -22.70 7.09
N GLY A 161 -10.58 -22.46 8.26
CA GLY A 161 -9.26 -23.00 8.62
C GLY A 161 -9.24 -24.31 9.41
N THR A 162 -10.16 -25.26 9.23
CA THR A 162 -10.18 -26.48 10.07
C THR A 162 -9.67 -27.76 9.40
N SER A 163 -9.41 -27.80 8.08
CA SER A 163 -8.91 -29.03 7.44
C SER A 163 -7.93 -28.88 6.26
N SER A 164 -7.79 -27.72 5.61
CA SER A 164 -6.65 -27.51 4.70
C SER A 164 -6.37 -26.03 4.45
N SER A 165 -5.19 -25.55 4.86
CA SER A 165 -4.63 -24.26 4.42
C SER A 165 -4.09 -24.31 2.98
N LEU A 166 -4.62 -25.21 2.16
CA LEU A 166 -4.13 -25.54 0.83
C LEU A 166 -5.08 -24.97 -0.23
N VAL A 167 -4.50 -24.35 -1.26
CA VAL A 167 -5.23 -23.85 -2.43
C VAL A 167 -4.71 -24.59 -3.65
N GLU A 168 -5.60 -25.30 -4.34
CA GLU A 168 -5.26 -26.06 -5.54
C GLU A 168 -5.93 -25.45 -6.77
N PHE A 169 -5.16 -25.37 -7.87
CA PHE A 169 -5.63 -24.97 -9.18
C PHE A 169 -5.53 -26.15 -10.13
N ASP A 170 -6.65 -26.83 -10.36
CA ASP A 170 -6.71 -27.96 -11.28
C ASP A 170 -6.91 -27.53 -12.73
N ARG A 171 -6.29 -28.27 -13.65
CA ARG A 171 -6.49 -28.16 -15.10
C ARG A 171 -6.17 -26.75 -15.64
N LEU A 172 -5.14 -26.11 -15.11
CA LEU A 172 -4.59 -24.89 -15.69
C LEU A 172 -4.03 -25.15 -17.10
N PRO A 173 -4.10 -24.16 -18.01
CA PRO A 173 -3.47 -24.26 -19.32
C PRO A 173 -1.96 -24.47 -19.20
N ARG A 174 -1.39 -25.39 -19.99
CA ARG A 174 0.04 -25.73 -19.95
C ARG A 174 0.93 -24.89 -20.89
N HIS A 175 0.34 -24.24 -21.88
CA HIS A 175 1.07 -23.47 -22.88
C HIS A 175 1.48 -22.06 -22.43
N PRO A 176 0.63 -21.26 -21.74
CA PRO A 176 1.07 -19.96 -21.25
C PRO A 176 1.97 -20.12 -20.04
N VAL A 177 2.95 -19.22 -19.91
CA VAL A 177 3.69 -19.02 -18.67
C VAL A 177 2.78 -18.34 -17.67
N LEU A 178 2.66 -18.91 -16.47
CA LEU A 178 1.83 -18.39 -15.40
C LEU A 178 2.69 -17.78 -14.29
N THR A 179 2.17 -16.72 -13.68
CA THR A 179 2.77 -16.10 -12.50
C THR A 179 1.82 -16.31 -11.32
N LEU A 180 2.33 -16.86 -10.23
CA LEU A 180 1.57 -16.99 -8.99
C LEU A 180 1.65 -15.70 -8.18
N ASN A 181 0.49 -15.13 -7.86
CA ASN A 181 0.37 -13.98 -6.99
C ASN A 181 -0.54 -14.31 -5.80
N ILE A 182 -0.21 -13.79 -4.62
CA ILE A 182 -1.03 -13.91 -3.42
C ILE A 182 -1.65 -12.55 -3.07
N GLU A 183 -2.97 -12.48 -3.05
CA GLU A 183 -3.69 -11.29 -2.58
C GLU A 183 -4.00 -11.46 -1.10
N THR A 184 -3.38 -10.65 -0.25
CA THR A 184 -3.54 -10.69 1.20
C THR A 184 -4.20 -9.40 1.70
N PRO A 185 -4.81 -9.41 2.90
CA PRO A 185 -5.14 -8.16 3.58
C PRO A 185 -3.91 -7.25 3.67
N GLU A 186 -4.09 -5.94 3.56
CA GLU A 186 -3.00 -4.94 3.53
C GLU A 186 -2.09 -5.03 4.77
N LEU A 187 -2.65 -5.50 5.89
CA LEU A 187 -1.96 -5.61 7.17
C LEU A 187 -0.96 -6.75 7.24
N TRP A 188 -0.98 -7.68 6.28
CA TRP A 188 -0.15 -8.88 6.34
C TRP A 188 1.06 -8.71 5.44
N ASN A 189 2.25 -8.81 6.04
CA ASN A 189 3.48 -9.00 5.30
C ASN A 189 3.67 -10.50 5.06
N VAL A 190 3.26 -10.98 3.89
CA VAL A 190 3.38 -12.39 3.51
C VAL A 190 4.63 -12.61 2.67
N GLN A 191 5.39 -13.64 3.02
CA GLN A 191 6.61 -14.04 2.30
C GLN A 191 6.54 -15.50 1.88
N MET A 192 7.13 -15.80 0.73
CA MET A 192 7.36 -17.18 0.33
C MET A 192 8.43 -17.79 1.25
N VAL A 193 8.16 -18.99 1.75
CA VAL A 193 9.11 -19.79 2.51
C VAL A 193 9.86 -20.75 1.59
N GLN A 194 9.13 -21.40 0.69
CA GLN A 194 9.67 -22.41 -0.21
C GLN A 194 8.82 -22.49 -1.47
N SER A 195 9.47 -22.80 -2.60
CA SER A 195 8.83 -23.18 -3.85
C SER A 195 9.67 -24.24 -4.54
N ASP A 196 9.03 -25.14 -5.29
CA ASP A 196 9.69 -26.13 -6.14
C ASP A 196 10.08 -25.56 -7.52
N VAL A 197 9.46 -24.45 -7.92
CA VAL A 197 9.72 -23.75 -9.19
C VAL A 197 9.81 -22.24 -9.01
N ASP A 198 10.26 -21.55 -10.04
CA ASP A 198 10.11 -20.10 -10.14
C ASP A 198 8.61 -19.74 -10.28
N ILE A 199 8.07 -19.09 -9.24
CA ILE A 199 6.65 -18.71 -9.20
C ILE A 199 6.28 -17.63 -10.20
N ASP A 200 7.27 -16.93 -10.77
CA ASP A 200 7.05 -15.92 -11.79
C ASP A 200 6.99 -16.52 -13.20
N ASN A 201 7.50 -17.74 -13.37
CA ASN A 201 7.64 -18.43 -14.65
C ASN A 201 7.13 -19.88 -14.62
N ILE A 202 5.92 -20.10 -14.12
CA ILE A 202 5.31 -21.44 -13.96
C ILE A 202 4.86 -21.98 -15.33
N GLN A 203 5.37 -23.15 -15.72
CA GLN A 203 4.98 -23.88 -16.93
C GLN A 203 4.57 -25.35 -16.68
N GLN A 204 4.74 -25.80 -15.44
CA GLN A 204 4.52 -27.18 -15.02
C GLN A 204 3.80 -27.22 -13.67
N ASN A 205 3.60 -28.43 -13.12
CA ASN A 205 3.09 -28.56 -11.76
C ASN A 205 4.03 -27.84 -10.78
N ALA A 206 3.45 -27.08 -9.87
CA ALA A 206 4.16 -26.21 -8.96
C ALA A 206 3.52 -26.25 -7.58
N SER A 207 4.34 -26.12 -6.54
CA SER A 207 3.95 -25.99 -5.15
C SER A 207 4.77 -24.91 -4.49
N ALA A 208 4.09 -23.94 -3.87
CA ALA A 208 4.72 -22.88 -3.11
C ALA A 208 4.06 -22.74 -1.74
N THR A 209 4.89 -22.56 -0.72
CA THR A 209 4.47 -22.35 0.67
C THR A 209 4.76 -20.91 1.08
N PHE A 210 3.76 -20.27 1.68
CA PHE A 210 3.83 -18.89 2.15
C PHE A 210 3.61 -18.81 3.66
N THR A 211 4.20 -17.81 4.30
CA THR A 211 3.97 -17.50 5.72
C THR A 211 3.70 -16.02 5.91
N ILE A 212 2.87 -15.70 6.89
CA ILE A 212 2.77 -14.33 7.41
C ILE A 212 4.04 -14.10 8.25
N LYS A 213 4.94 -13.26 7.76
CA LYS A 213 6.19 -12.94 8.46
C LYS A 213 5.99 -11.88 9.52
N ASP A 214 5.26 -10.82 9.16
CA ASP A 214 4.95 -9.70 10.03
C ASP A 214 3.49 -9.26 9.84
N VAL A 215 2.94 -8.61 10.85
CA VAL A 215 1.70 -7.85 10.77
C VAL A 215 2.04 -6.38 10.91
N LEU A 216 1.44 -5.54 10.08
CA LEU A 216 1.68 -4.10 10.08
C LEU A 216 0.92 -3.43 11.23
N VAL A 217 1.66 -2.65 12.02
CA VAL A 217 1.13 -1.67 12.96
C VAL A 217 1.19 -0.31 12.25
N TYR A 218 0.03 0.25 11.93
CA TYR A 218 -0.06 1.49 11.15
C TYR A 218 -1.08 2.44 11.74
N GLY A 219 -0.97 3.70 11.34
CA GLY A 219 -1.87 4.73 11.83
C GLY A 219 -1.61 6.10 11.24
N GLN A 220 -2.31 7.07 11.82
CA GLN A 220 -2.16 8.48 11.56
C GLN A 220 -1.59 9.15 12.81
N CYS A 221 -0.57 9.98 12.61
CA CYS A 221 0.01 10.81 13.64
C CYS A 221 -0.42 12.27 13.44
N VAL A 222 -0.88 12.91 14.52
CA VAL A 222 -1.36 14.29 14.52
C VAL A 222 -0.69 15.07 15.65
N ASP A 223 -0.14 16.23 15.33
CA ASP A 223 0.35 17.21 16.30
C ASP A 223 -0.81 18.11 16.74
N LYS A 224 -1.17 18.01 18.03
CA LYS A 224 -2.22 18.81 18.69
C LYS A 224 -1.65 19.89 19.61
N THR A 225 -0.42 20.35 19.36
CA THR A 225 0.15 21.51 20.06
C THR A 225 -0.79 22.72 19.93
N ASN A 226 -1.33 22.95 18.73
CA ASN A 226 -2.45 23.84 18.52
C ASN A 226 -3.74 23.03 18.39
N ALA A 227 -4.54 22.99 19.44
CA ALA A 227 -5.80 22.21 19.44
C ALA A 227 -6.80 22.68 18.37
N GLN A 228 -6.69 23.93 17.90
CA GLN A 228 -7.60 24.52 16.93
C GLN A 228 -7.15 24.29 15.48
N TYR A 229 -5.84 24.09 15.27
CA TYR A 229 -5.24 23.82 13.96
C TYR A 229 -4.23 22.67 14.11
N PRO A 230 -4.71 21.42 14.16
CA PRO A 230 -3.82 20.26 14.21
C PRO A 230 -2.96 20.21 12.94
N THR A 231 -1.72 19.77 13.07
CA THR A 231 -0.79 19.60 11.95
C THR A 231 -0.28 18.17 11.86
N LEU A 232 0.28 17.80 10.72
CA LEU A 232 0.89 16.48 10.53
C LEU A 232 2.40 16.58 10.82
N PRO A 233 2.93 15.84 11.81
CA PRO A 233 4.34 15.95 12.21
C PRO A 233 5.23 15.18 11.24
N ASN A 234 5.34 15.64 9.99
CA ASN A 234 6.21 15.05 8.97
C ASN A 234 7.66 14.97 9.48
N GLY A 235 8.30 13.82 9.29
CA GLY A 235 9.68 13.61 9.72
C GLY A 235 9.83 13.10 11.14
N LEU A 236 8.74 13.02 11.90
CA LEU A 236 8.79 12.48 13.25
C LEU A 236 9.22 11.00 13.20
N GLN A 237 10.27 10.68 13.94
CA GLN A 237 10.78 9.32 14.05
C GLN A 237 9.99 8.57 15.11
N LEU A 238 9.55 7.36 14.75
CA LEU A 238 8.85 6.45 15.65
C LEU A 238 9.66 5.18 15.81
N VAL A 239 9.73 4.68 17.04
CA VAL A 239 10.39 3.43 17.38
C VAL A 239 9.40 2.52 18.09
N LEU A 240 9.26 1.30 17.60
CA LEU A 240 8.57 0.21 18.26
C LEU A 240 9.62 -0.70 18.90
N GLU A 241 9.73 -0.59 20.22
CA GLU A 241 10.52 -1.50 21.05
C GLU A 241 9.62 -2.59 21.63
N ARG A 242 10.11 -3.84 21.56
CA ARG A 242 9.49 -4.97 22.23
C ARG A 242 10.57 -5.81 22.89
N SER A 243 10.45 -6.01 24.20
CA SER A 243 11.26 -6.96 24.96
C SER A 243 10.36 -8.04 25.53
N VAL A 244 10.50 -9.28 25.03
CA VAL A 244 9.82 -10.46 25.57
C VAL A 244 10.88 -11.51 25.90
N ALA A 245 11.08 -11.78 27.19
CA ALA A 245 12.15 -12.64 27.69
C ALA A 245 13.53 -12.22 27.14
N LYS A 246 14.19 -13.05 26.33
CA LYS A 246 15.49 -12.73 25.70
C LYS A 246 15.34 -12.07 24.32
N LEU A 247 14.14 -12.02 23.75
CA LEU A 247 13.92 -11.48 22.41
C LEU A 247 13.68 -9.97 22.48
N HIS A 248 14.61 -9.20 21.92
CA HIS A 248 14.51 -7.76 21.74
C HIS A 248 14.24 -7.47 20.27
N SER A 249 13.12 -6.81 19.98
CA SER A 249 12.78 -6.32 18.64
C SER A 249 12.81 -4.79 18.67
N HIS A 250 13.56 -4.22 17.72
CA HIS A 250 13.64 -2.79 17.49
C HIS A 250 13.26 -2.53 16.03
N LYS A 251 12.23 -1.71 15.83
CA LYS A 251 11.73 -1.33 14.50
C LYS A 251 11.50 0.17 14.51
N ASP A 252 11.98 0.87 13.49
CA ASP A 252 11.85 2.30 13.36
C ASP A 252 11.21 2.69 12.02
N THR A 253 10.61 3.87 11.99
CA THR A 253 10.05 4.50 10.78
C THR A 253 9.99 6.01 10.95
N VAL A 254 9.70 6.71 9.85
CA VAL A 254 9.37 8.13 9.84
C VAL A 254 7.87 8.31 9.55
N VAL A 255 7.25 9.31 10.17
CA VAL A 255 5.89 9.78 9.85
C VAL A 255 5.93 10.52 8.51
N MET A 256 5.14 10.06 7.55
CA MET A 256 5.02 10.67 6.22
C MET A 256 4.21 11.96 6.25
N LYS A 257 4.44 12.83 5.27
CA LYS A 257 3.65 14.06 5.09
C LYS A 257 2.17 13.77 4.83
N ASN A 258 1.90 12.77 4.00
CA ASN A 258 0.54 12.43 3.59
C ASN A 258 -0.21 11.79 4.76
N LEU A 259 -1.27 12.45 5.21
CA LEU A 259 -2.16 12.01 6.30
C LEU A 259 -1.45 11.73 7.65
N GLY A 260 -0.17 12.09 7.81
CA GLY A 260 0.61 11.70 9.00
C GLY A 260 0.78 10.18 9.10
N TYR A 261 0.80 9.49 7.96
CA TYR A 261 0.86 8.04 7.92
C TYR A 261 2.16 7.49 8.50
N PHE A 262 2.07 6.42 9.26
CA PHE A 262 3.21 5.61 9.68
C PHE A 262 2.87 4.13 9.62
N GLN A 263 3.90 3.28 9.42
CA GLN A 263 3.78 1.84 9.50
C GLN A 263 5.03 1.21 10.13
N LEU A 264 4.84 0.17 10.94
CA LEU A 264 5.88 -0.59 11.60
C LEU A 264 5.57 -2.08 11.49
N GLN A 265 6.58 -2.89 11.17
CA GLN A 265 6.42 -4.34 11.08
C GLN A 265 6.53 -4.98 12.46
N ALA A 266 5.49 -5.70 12.90
CA ALA A 266 5.48 -6.42 14.17
C ALA A 266 5.38 -7.94 13.96
N ALA A 267 6.11 -8.71 14.78
CA ALA A 267 6.06 -10.16 14.72
C ALA A 267 4.65 -10.72 15.05
N PRO A 268 4.18 -11.78 14.37
CA PRO A 268 2.81 -12.30 14.43
C PRO A 268 2.46 -13.09 15.72
N VAL A 269 3.34 -13.07 16.73
CA VAL A 269 3.04 -13.58 18.09
C VAL A 269 1.79 -12.89 18.65
N PRO A 270 1.05 -13.47 19.62
CA PRO A 270 -0.22 -12.93 20.11
C PRO A 270 0.00 -11.62 20.86
N VAL A 271 0.20 -10.55 20.11
CA VAL A 271 -0.33 -9.25 20.44
C VAL A 271 -1.84 -9.48 20.47
N ILE A 272 -2.49 -9.15 21.57
CA ILE A 272 -3.94 -9.10 21.62
C ILE A 272 -4.33 -7.92 20.72
N VAL A 273 -4.37 -8.18 19.41
CA VAL A 273 -4.98 -7.31 18.43
C VAL A 273 -6.46 -7.59 18.57
N TYR A 274 -7.18 -6.68 19.25
CA TYR A 274 -8.62 -6.83 19.50
C TYR A 274 -9.46 -6.85 18.22
N ASP A 275 -8.86 -6.61 17.05
CA ASP A 275 -9.54 -6.51 15.76
C ASP A 275 -8.57 -6.72 14.58
N PHE A 276 -8.76 -7.78 13.78
CA PHE A 276 -8.02 -7.95 12.51
C PHE A 276 -8.41 -6.92 11.45
N LEU A 277 -9.46 -6.14 11.68
CA LEU A 277 -9.85 -4.97 10.88
C LEU A 277 -9.24 -3.67 11.41
N SER A 278 -8.24 -3.73 12.30
CA SER A 278 -7.38 -2.64 12.77
C SER A 278 -8.06 -1.28 12.80
N LYS A 279 -8.60 -0.91 13.96
CA LYS A 279 -8.88 0.50 14.23
C LYS A 279 -7.58 1.27 13.97
N THR A 280 -7.55 2.08 12.90
CA THR A 280 -6.41 2.93 12.55
C THR A 280 -5.91 3.62 13.81
N LEU A 281 -4.65 3.37 14.19
CA LEU A 281 -4.10 4.01 15.38
C LEU A 281 -4.07 5.52 15.14
N GLN A 282 -4.64 6.28 16.06
CA GLN A 282 -4.56 7.73 16.07
C GLN A 282 -3.56 8.12 17.14
N LEU A 283 -2.35 8.48 16.72
CA LEU A 283 -1.28 8.93 17.61
C LEU A 283 -1.34 10.45 17.73
N GLU A 284 -1.51 10.95 18.94
CA GLU A 284 -1.55 12.39 19.22
C GLU A 284 -0.27 12.82 19.93
N VAL A 285 0.43 13.79 19.37
CA VAL A 285 1.65 14.36 19.95
C VAL A 285 1.45 15.83 20.30
N LYS A 286 2.22 16.32 21.27
CA LYS A 286 2.31 17.75 21.62
C LYS A 286 3.77 18.11 21.78
N LYS A 287 4.18 19.23 21.18
CA LYS A 287 5.52 19.80 21.35
C LYS A 287 5.72 20.23 22.80
N GLN A 288 6.95 20.11 23.29
CA GLN A 288 7.30 20.65 24.60
C GLN A 288 7.25 22.19 24.58
N PRO A 289 6.94 22.85 25.72
CA PRO A 289 6.93 24.31 25.80
C PRO A 289 8.27 24.92 25.33
N GLY A 290 8.21 25.84 24.37
CA GLY A 290 9.40 26.51 23.79
C GLY A 290 10.02 25.83 22.57
N GLN A 291 9.49 24.68 22.12
CA GLN A 291 9.96 24.02 20.90
C GLN A 291 9.13 24.44 19.68
N GLU A 292 9.70 25.23 18.77
CA GLU A 292 8.97 25.72 17.58
C GLU A 292 9.04 24.74 16.38
N GLY A 293 10.10 23.94 16.25
CA GLY A 293 10.34 23.06 15.09
C GLY A 293 10.25 21.56 15.36
N VAL A 294 9.79 20.80 14.36
CA VAL A 294 10.11 19.37 14.21
C VAL A 294 11.50 19.33 13.57
N ARG A 295 12.52 18.93 14.33
CA ARG A 295 13.90 18.88 13.81
C ARG A 295 14.04 17.69 12.86
N LEU A 296 14.06 17.96 11.56
CA LEU A 296 14.51 17.00 10.54
C LEU A 296 16.04 16.92 10.59
N LEU A 297 16.58 16.34 11.67
CA LEU A 297 18.00 16.09 11.96
C LEU A 297 18.87 17.37 12.14
N ASP A 298 19.83 17.33 13.07
CA ASP A 298 20.61 18.49 13.51
C ASP A 298 21.37 19.24 12.38
N ASP A 299 21.55 20.55 12.61
CA ASP A 299 21.69 21.67 11.68
C ASP A 299 22.80 21.61 10.59
N GLY A 300 22.42 22.09 9.40
CA GLY A 300 23.25 22.70 8.35
C GLY A 300 22.40 23.76 7.63
N PRO A 301 22.98 24.77 6.94
CA PRO A 301 22.34 26.07 6.72
C PRO A 301 21.01 26.00 5.96
N GLU A 302 20.08 26.86 6.42
CA GLU A 302 18.67 26.98 6.07
C GLU A 302 18.31 26.60 4.62
N ALA A 303 17.58 25.49 4.46
CA ALA A 303 16.81 25.25 3.25
C ALA A 303 15.59 26.19 3.25
N THR A 304 15.46 26.98 2.19
CA THR A 304 14.37 27.93 1.98
C THR A 304 13.01 27.24 2.02
N LYS A 305 12.08 27.82 2.78
CA LYS A 305 10.69 27.34 2.91
C LYS A 305 10.01 27.25 1.54
N ALA A 306 9.73 26.03 1.09
CA ALA A 306 8.84 25.80 -0.05
C ALA A 306 7.40 26.25 0.31
N PRO A 307 6.63 26.82 -0.64
CA PRO A 307 5.28 27.29 -0.39
C PRO A 307 4.34 26.14 0.00
N ALA A 308 3.41 26.44 0.91
CA ALA A 308 2.38 25.52 1.35
C ALA A 308 1.46 25.15 0.18
N GLN A 309 1.42 23.85 -0.16
CA GLN A 309 0.45 23.30 -1.09
C GLN A 309 -0.81 22.84 -0.34
N PRO A 310 -1.99 22.93 -0.97
CA PRO A 310 -3.26 22.52 -0.36
C PRO A 310 -3.23 21.03 0.02
N GLU A 311 -3.83 20.71 1.17
CA GLU A 311 -3.98 19.35 1.68
C GLU A 311 -4.99 18.58 0.81
N GLU A 312 -4.49 17.82 -0.16
CA GLU A 312 -5.29 16.81 -0.85
C GLU A 312 -5.19 15.46 -0.11
N THR A 313 -6.35 14.89 0.17
CA THR A 313 -6.49 13.53 0.70
C THR A 313 -6.20 12.52 -0.41
N SER A 314 -4.90 12.28 -0.66
CA SER A 314 -4.45 11.20 -1.52
C SER A 314 -4.66 9.86 -0.82
N VAL A 315 -5.55 9.04 -1.38
CA VAL A 315 -5.66 7.61 -1.09
C VAL A 315 -4.84 6.92 -2.18
N TRP A 316 -3.71 6.32 -1.79
CA TRP A 316 -2.72 5.74 -2.68
C TRP A 316 -3.33 4.94 -3.84
N THR A 317 -2.94 5.25 -5.07
CA THR A 317 -3.29 4.44 -6.24
C THR A 317 -2.53 3.13 -6.20
N SER A 318 -3.25 2.02 -6.00
CA SER A 318 -2.66 0.68 -6.03
C SER A 318 -2.16 0.34 -7.43
N LEU A 319 -0.88 0.00 -7.54
CA LEU A 319 -0.30 -0.53 -8.76
C LEU A 319 -0.78 -1.97 -8.97
N THR A 320 -1.32 -2.29 -10.15
CA THR A 320 -1.81 -3.63 -10.48
C THR A 320 -0.76 -4.50 -11.17
N ASP A 321 0.23 -3.88 -11.83
CA ASP A 321 1.34 -4.55 -12.50
C ASP A 321 2.52 -4.77 -11.53
N LYS A 322 2.93 -6.03 -11.37
CA LYS A 322 4.07 -6.44 -10.52
C LYS A 322 5.36 -5.71 -10.90
N GLN A 323 5.60 -5.48 -12.20
CA GLN A 323 6.78 -4.74 -12.66
C GLN A 323 6.76 -3.29 -12.16
N ARG A 324 5.60 -2.63 -12.25
CA ARG A 324 5.44 -1.25 -11.79
C ARG A 324 5.55 -1.15 -10.27
N ILE A 325 5.07 -2.15 -9.53
CA ILE A 325 5.28 -2.27 -8.07
C ILE A 325 6.78 -2.31 -7.76
N ILE A 326 7.55 -3.17 -8.44
CA ILE A 326 9.00 -3.27 -8.25
C ILE A 326 9.68 -1.91 -8.46
N TRP A 327 9.33 -1.19 -9.54
CA TRP A 327 9.86 0.15 -9.77
C TRP A 327 9.49 1.14 -8.66
N GLY A 328 8.25 1.08 -8.16
CA GLY A 328 7.83 1.90 -7.02
C GLY A 328 8.70 1.66 -5.78
N TYR A 329 9.01 0.40 -5.47
CA TYR A 329 9.89 0.04 -4.34
C TYR A 329 11.31 0.57 -4.47
N LYS A 330 11.83 0.70 -5.70
CA LYS A 330 13.17 1.24 -5.94
C LYS A 330 13.28 2.73 -5.60
N ILE A 331 12.20 3.51 -5.64
CA ILE A 331 12.30 4.97 -5.54
C ILE A 331 11.37 5.62 -4.50
N LEU A 332 10.13 5.14 -4.34
CA LEU A 332 9.11 5.82 -3.54
C LEU A 332 9.28 5.63 -2.03
N PHE A 333 10.02 4.61 -1.60
CA PHE A 333 10.09 4.23 -0.17
C PHE A 333 11.50 4.31 0.41
N LEU A 334 12.46 4.93 -0.27
CA LEU A 334 13.87 4.99 0.16
C LEU A 334 14.07 5.58 1.57
N ASP A 335 13.20 6.49 2.00
CA ASP A 335 13.20 7.12 3.33
C ASP A 335 12.64 6.24 4.45
N VAL A 336 11.80 5.25 4.13
CA VAL A 336 11.08 4.40 5.12
C VAL A 336 11.39 2.91 4.99
N LEU A 337 12.02 2.47 3.90
CA LEU A 337 12.36 1.07 3.65
C LEU A 337 13.57 0.63 4.48
N PHE A 338 14.51 1.54 4.70
CA PHE A 338 15.75 1.28 5.44
C PHE A 338 15.67 1.82 6.86
N PRO A 339 16.23 1.08 7.86
CA PRO A 339 16.30 1.57 9.23
C PRO A 339 16.92 2.96 9.35
N LEU A 340 16.59 3.69 10.41
CA LEU A 340 17.09 5.05 10.62
C LEU A 340 18.61 5.14 10.71
N GLY A 341 19.26 4.08 11.20
CA GLY A 341 20.73 4.00 11.31
C GLY A 341 21.48 3.70 10.00
N VAL A 342 20.78 3.58 8.86
CA VAL A 342 21.43 3.43 7.54
C VAL A 342 21.59 4.80 6.89
N ASP A 343 22.84 5.22 6.72
CA ASP A 343 23.15 6.57 6.23
C ASP A 343 23.17 6.69 4.71
N LYS A 344 23.54 5.61 4.00
CA LYS A 344 23.75 5.61 2.56
C LYS A 344 23.43 4.24 1.97
N ILE A 345 22.96 4.22 0.72
CA ILE A 345 22.78 3.01 -0.08
C ILE A 345 23.31 3.20 -1.49
N ILE A 346 23.61 2.08 -2.16
CA ILE A 346 23.90 2.02 -3.59
C ILE A 346 22.95 0.98 -4.17
N TYR A 347 22.20 1.36 -5.21
CA TYR A 347 21.38 0.43 -5.98
C TYR A 347 22.14 -0.03 -7.21
N VAL A 348 22.33 -1.33 -7.35
CA VAL A 348 22.94 -1.99 -8.51
C VAL A 348 21.86 -2.91 -9.10
N ASP A 349 21.62 -2.83 -10.41
CA ASP A 349 20.61 -3.67 -11.04
C ASP A 349 21.05 -5.14 -11.11
N ALA A 350 20.09 -6.07 -11.11
CA ALA A 350 20.38 -7.50 -10.97
C ALA A 350 21.14 -8.10 -12.18
N ASP A 351 21.09 -7.43 -13.32
CA ASP A 351 21.76 -7.80 -14.57
C ASP A 351 23.04 -6.98 -14.83
N GLN A 352 23.49 -6.17 -13.85
CA GLN A 352 24.75 -5.44 -13.94
C GLN A 352 25.94 -6.29 -13.50
N VAL A 353 27.06 -6.13 -14.21
CA VAL A 353 28.37 -6.66 -13.82
C VAL A 353 29.25 -5.52 -13.34
N VAL A 354 29.75 -5.63 -12.11
CA VAL A 354 30.62 -4.63 -11.48
C VAL A 354 32.09 -5.07 -11.61
N ARG A 355 32.94 -4.17 -12.12
CA ARG A 355 34.37 -4.38 -12.35
C ARG A 355 35.27 -3.53 -11.44
N ALA A 356 34.70 -2.55 -10.74
CA ALA A 356 35.43 -1.62 -9.87
C ALA A 356 35.02 -1.78 -8.39
N ASP A 357 35.79 -1.17 -7.49
CA ASP A 357 35.44 -1.11 -6.07
C ASP A 357 34.27 -0.15 -5.84
N LEU A 358 33.11 -0.67 -5.44
CA LEU A 358 31.92 0.12 -5.11
C LEU A 358 32.16 1.12 -3.97
N LYS A 359 33.23 0.96 -3.18
CA LYS A 359 33.64 1.92 -2.17
C LYS A 359 33.91 3.31 -2.76
N GLU A 360 34.32 3.39 -4.02
CA GLU A 360 34.48 4.67 -4.71
C GLU A 360 33.16 5.44 -4.77
N LEU A 361 32.04 4.80 -5.15
CA LEU A 361 30.71 5.40 -5.11
C LEU A 361 30.27 5.72 -3.68
N TRP A 362 30.57 4.82 -2.74
CA TRP A 362 30.20 4.99 -1.34
C TRP A 362 30.80 6.30 -0.76
N THR A 363 32.08 6.53 -1.03
CA THR A 363 32.83 7.71 -0.53
C THR A 363 32.69 8.95 -1.40
N MET A 364 32.00 8.87 -2.53
CA MET A 364 31.82 9.99 -3.45
C MET A 364 31.06 11.14 -2.79
N ASP A 365 31.58 12.35 -2.94
CA ASP A 365 30.89 13.58 -2.55
C ASP A 365 29.80 13.92 -3.58
N LEU A 366 28.54 13.85 -3.15
CA LEU A 366 27.38 14.18 -3.98
C LEU A 366 27.14 15.70 -4.10
N GLN A 367 28.08 16.53 -3.62
CA GLN A 367 28.02 17.99 -3.67
C GLN A 367 26.72 18.53 -3.06
N GLY A 368 26.33 17.94 -1.93
CA GLY A 368 25.10 18.30 -1.25
C GLY A 368 23.82 17.94 -2.01
N LYS A 369 23.81 16.94 -2.87
CA LYS A 369 22.58 16.38 -3.47
C LYS A 369 22.18 15.07 -2.76
N ALA A 370 20.89 14.76 -2.71
CA ALA A 370 20.40 13.59 -1.96
C ALA A 370 20.68 12.25 -2.66
N TYR A 371 20.77 12.26 -3.99
CA TYR A 371 21.16 11.09 -4.75
C TYR A 371 22.01 11.47 -5.97
N GLY A 372 22.75 10.49 -6.48
CA GLY A 372 23.49 10.58 -7.72
C GLY A 372 23.10 9.45 -8.67
N TYR A 373 22.94 9.78 -9.95
CA TYR A 373 22.59 8.84 -11.01
C TYR A 373 23.65 8.87 -12.09
N THR A 374 23.93 7.71 -12.70
CA THR A 374 24.74 7.65 -13.91
C THR A 374 24.01 8.31 -15.07
N PRO A 375 24.65 9.19 -15.85
CA PRO A 375 24.06 9.76 -17.06
C PRO A 375 23.85 8.66 -18.12
N PHE A 376 22.93 8.94 -19.05
CA PHE A 376 22.75 8.11 -20.23
C PHE A 376 23.94 8.29 -21.18
N CYS A 377 24.43 7.18 -21.71
CA CYS A 377 25.55 7.17 -22.64
C CYS A 377 25.13 7.65 -24.03
N ASP A 378 25.78 8.69 -24.56
CA ASP A 378 25.41 9.30 -25.86
C ASP A 378 26.43 9.06 -26.97
N SER A 379 27.49 8.29 -26.69
CA SER A 379 28.57 8.00 -27.64
C SER A 379 28.12 7.17 -28.86
N ARG A 380 27.05 6.37 -28.75
CA ARG A 380 26.43 5.65 -29.89
C ARG A 380 25.06 6.22 -30.21
N ASN A 381 24.89 6.76 -31.42
CA ASN A 381 23.60 7.27 -31.85
C ASN A 381 22.72 6.19 -32.53
N VAL A 382 21.76 5.63 -31.80
CA VAL A 382 20.87 4.57 -32.30
C VAL A 382 19.51 5.11 -32.78
N GLY A 383 19.18 6.37 -32.49
CA GLY A 383 17.93 7.04 -32.88
C GLY A 383 16.75 6.84 -31.93
N PHE A 384 16.98 6.28 -30.74
CA PHE A 384 15.94 5.93 -29.75
C PHE A 384 16.19 6.56 -28.36
N GLN A 385 17.06 7.56 -28.26
CA GLN A 385 17.42 8.21 -26.99
C GLN A 385 16.37 9.26 -26.59
N PHE A 386 15.39 8.88 -25.77
CA PHE A 386 14.40 9.82 -25.21
C PHE A 386 14.61 10.16 -23.73
N TRP A 387 15.54 9.49 -23.03
CA TRP A 387 15.86 9.71 -21.62
C TRP A 387 17.36 9.96 -21.42
N ARG A 388 17.74 10.56 -20.28
CA ARG A 388 19.11 11.04 -20.02
C ARG A 388 19.80 10.47 -18.78
N LYS A 389 19.21 9.49 -18.09
CA LYS A 389 19.79 8.87 -16.89
C LYS A 389 19.70 7.35 -16.93
N GLY A 390 20.62 6.67 -16.24
CA GLY A 390 20.82 5.23 -16.27
C GLY A 390 20.39 4.50 -15.00
N ALA A 391 20.72 3.21 -14.92
CA ALA A 391 20.17 2.26 -13.94
C ALA A 391 20.91 2.17 -12.59
N LEU A 392 22.12 2.72 -12.47
CA LEU A 392 22.92 2.74 -11.24
C LEU A 392 22.76 4.08 -10.51
N TYR A 393 22.46 4.04 -9.21
CA TYR A 393 22.38 5.24 -8.40
C TYR A 393 22.83 5.04 -6.95
N VAL A 394 23.27 6.13 -6.34
CA VAL A 394 23.69 6.22 -4.94
C VAL A 394 22.77 7.20 -4.21
N VAL A 395 22.38 6.90 -2.98
CA VAL A 395 21.48 7.73 -2.17
C VAL A 395 22.11 8.00 -0.82
N ASP A 396 22.29 9.28 -0.50
CA ASP A 396 22.56 9.76 0.85
C ASP A 396 21.21 9.81 1.60
N LEU A 397 20.92 8.75 2.36
CA LEU A 397 19.64 8.60 3.05
C LEU A 397 19.45 9.64 4.15
N VAL A 398 20.52 10.07 4.81
CA VAL A 398 20.47 11.16 5.79
C VAL A 398 19.94 12.40 5.10
N LYS A 399 20.56 12.81 4.00
CA LYS A 399 20.15 14.00 3.26
C LYS A 399 18.77 13.85 2.61
N PHE A 400 18.47 12.68 2.05
CA PHE A 400 17.18 12.36 1.43
C PHE A 400 16.03 12.50 2.43
N LYS A 401 16.19 11.98 3.65
CA LYS A 401 15.22 12.13 4.75
C LYS A 401 15.12 13.59 5.22
N ARG A 402 16.26 14.30 5.40
CA ARG A 402 16.30 15.71 5.83
C ARG A 402 15.50 16.65 4.93
N MET A 403 15.57 16.43 3.61
CA MET A 403 14.85 17.26 2.65
C MET A 403 13.43 16.77 2.34
N ALA A 404 12.95 15.72 3.02
CA ALA A 404 11.68 15.07 2.72
C ALA A 404 11.52 14.66 1.24
N ALA A 405 12.62 14.21 0.61
CA ALA A 405 12.63 13.86 -0.82
C ALA A 405 11.63 12.74 -1.15
N GLY A 406 11.47 11.76 -0.24
CA GLY A 406 10.49 10.68 -0.40
C GLY A 406 9.05 11.20 -0.50
N ASP A 407 8.66 12.15 0.34
CA ASP A 407 7.32 12.74 0.29
C ASP A 407 7.11 13.53 -1.00
N SER A 408 8.10 14.32 -1.42
CA SER A 408 8.04 15.05 -2.69
C SER A 408 7.88 14.09 -3.88
N LEU A 409 8.64 12.99 -3.93
CA LEU A 409 8.53 11.99 -4.99
C LEU A 409 7.15 11.31 -4.98
N ARG A 410 6.63 10.95 -3.79
CA ARG A 410 5.30 10.34 -3.65
C ARG A 410 4.17 11.28 -4.07
N ALA A 411 4.26 12.57 -3.73
CA ALA A 411 3.27 13.56 -4.14
C ALA A 411 3.28 13.80 -5.67
N ILE A 412 4.47 13.90 -6.27
CA ILE A 412 4.60 14.00 -7.73
C ILE A 412 4.07 12.74 -8.40
N TYR A 413 4.41 11.57 -7.87
CA TYR A 413 3.91 10.30 -8.38
C TYR A 413 2.39 10.24 -8.39
N ASP A 414 1.73 10.57 -7.27
CA ASP A 414 0.27 10.55 -7.15
C ASP A 414 -0.42 11.48 -8.14
N GLN A 415 0.17 12.66 -8.38
CA GLN A 415 -0.32 13.60 -9.38
C GLN A 415 -0.22 13.04 -10.81
N LEU A 416 0.88 12.36 -11.13
CA LEU A 416 1.13 11.84 -12.48
C LEU A 416 0.39 10.51 -12.73
N SER A 417 0.25 9.65 -11.71
CA SER A 417 -0.33 8.31 -11.83
C SER A 417 -1.82 8.28 -12.15
N ALA A 418 -2.50 9.44 -12.11
CA ALA A 418 -3.85 9.59 -12.61
C ALA A 418 -3.98 9.26 -14.11
N ASP A 419 -2.92 9.48 -14.90
CA ASP A 419 -2.82 8.99 -16.28
C ASP A 419 -2.10 7.62 -16.31
N PRO A 420 -2.76 6.53 -16.73
CA PRO A 420 -2.15 5.21 -16.86
C PRO A 420 -0.94 5.17 -17.81
N ASN A 421 -0.85 6.09 -18.77
CA ASN A 421 0.25 6.17 -19.73
C ASN A 421 1.43 7.02 -19.23
N SER A 422 1.33 7.58 -18.03
CA SER A 422 2.43 8.31 -17.40
C SER A 422 3.50 7.35 -16.86
N LEU A 423 4.73 7.86 -16.76
CA LEU A 423 5.85 7.19 -16.09
C LEU A 423 6.08 5.78 -16.66
N SER A 424 6.37 5.70 -17.96
CA SER A 424 6.63 4.46 -18.69
C SER A 424 7.70 3.61 -18.00
N ASN A 425 8.72 4.27 -17.43
CA ASN A 425 9.66 3.65 -16.51
C ASN A 425 9.73 4.43 -15.20
N LEU A 426 8.89 4.05 -14.23
CA LEU A 426 8.67 4.79 -12.99
C LEU A 426 9.97 5.12 -12.22
N ASP A 427 10.90 4.17 -12.11
CA ASP A 427 12.13 4.35 -11.34
C ASP A 427 13.13 5.34 -11.98
N GLN A 428 13.01 5.61 -13.28
CA GLN A 428 13.86 6.55 -14.02
C GLN A 428 13.14 7.87 -14.31
N ASP A 429 11.89 7.81 -14.75
CA ASP A 429 11.11 8.97 -15.20
C ASP A 429 10.78 9.91 -14.03
N LEU A 430 10.48 9.35 -12.85
CA LEU A 430 10.09 10.15 -11.69
C LEU A 430 11.27 11.02 -11.17
N PRO A 431 12.47 10.48 -10.90
CA PRO A 431 13.63 11.32 -10.57
C PRO A 431 14.00 12.31 -11.67
N ASN A 432 13.83 11.93 -12.94
CA ASN A 432 14.06 12.82 -14.08
C ASN A 432 13.12 14.02 -14.07
N TYR A 433 11.83 13.80 -13.85
CA TYR A 433 10.83 14.84 -13.74
C TYR A 433 11.07 15.73 -12.51
N ALA A 434 11.37 15.12 -11.37
CA ALA A 434 11.54 15.80 -10.09
C ALA A 434 12.87 16.58 -9.95
N GLN A 435 13.78 16.51 -10.91
CA GLN A 435 15.15 17.02 -10.79
C GLN A 435 15.28 18.53 -10.47
N HIS A 436 14.26 19.33 -10.80
CA HIS A 436 14.22 20.75 -10.45
C HIS A 436 13.94 20.99 -8.96
N GLN A 437 13.21 20.08 -8.31
CA GLN A 437 12.89 20.12 -6.88
C GLN A 437 13.88 19.32 -6.05
N ILE A 438 14.34 18.17 -6.58
CA ILE A 438 15.27 17.25 -5.94
C ILE A 438 16.48 17.08 -6.87
N PRO A 439 17.52 17.94 -6.74
CA PRO A 439 18.67 17.94 -7.64
C PRO A 439 19.39 16.59 -7.69
N ILE A 440 19.80 16.19 -8.89
CA ILE A 440 20.51 14.94 -9.15
C ILE A 440 22.01 15.22 -9.27
N PHE A 441 22.86 14.44 -8.59
CA PHE A 441 24.29 14.43 -8.88
C PHE A 441 24.57 13.55 -10.09
N SER A 442 25.20 14.09 -11.14
CA SER A 442 25.59 13.27 -12.30
C SER A 442 26.86 12.51 -11.95
N LEU A 443 26.76 11.18 -11.87
CA LEU A 443 27.93 10.33 -11.68
C LEU A 443 28.83 10.35 -12.92
N PRO A 444 30.13 10.05 -12.78
CA PRO A 444 31.01 9.89 -13.94
C PRO A 444 30.51 8.81 -14.91
N GLN A 445 30.68 9.04 -16.22
CA GLN A 445 30.11 8.17 -17.27
C GLN A 445 30.66 6.74 -17.19
N GLU A 446 31.90 6.54 -16.74
CA GLU A 446 32.50 5.22 -16.61
C GLU A 446 31.76 4.30 -15.62
N TRP A 447 30.91 4.84 -14.76
CA TRP A 447 30.07 4.05 -13.85
C TRP A 447 28.92 3.32 -14.53
N LEU A 448 28.61 3.60 -15.79
CA LEU A 448 27.63 2.83 -16.55
C LEU A 448 28.03 2.71 -18.01
N TRP A 449 28.24 1.48 -18.44
CA TRP A 449 28.38 1.14 -19.85
C TRP A 449 27.27 0.18 -20.28
N CYS A 450 26.69 0.41 -21.46
CA CYS A 450 25.86 -0.58 -22.14
C CYS A 450 26.18 -0.61 -23.62
N GLU A 451 26.24 -1.79 -24.20
CA GLU A 451 26.54 -2.02 -25.62
C GLU A 451 25.58 -1.27 -26.56
N SER A 452 24.31 -1.12 -26.22
CA SER A 452 23.37 -0.44 -27.10
C SER A 452 23.69 1.04 -27.27
N TRP A 453 24.31 1.69 -26.28
CA TRP A 453 24.40 3.16 -26.21
C TRP A 453 25.82 3.70 -26.08
N CYS A 454 26.75 2.88 -25.59
CA CYS A 454 28.15 3.24 -25.45
C CYS A 454 29.01 2.75 -26.60
N SER A 455 30.09 3.48 -26.89
CA SER A 455 31.10 3.05 -27.85
C SER A 455 31.88 1.84 -27.30
N ASP A 456 32.39 0.99 -28.19
CA ASP A 456 33.14 -0.20 -27.75
C ASP A 456 34.46 0.19 -27.08
N GLU A 457 35.05 1.33 -27.47
CA GLU A 457 36.28 1.87 -26.89
C GLU A 457 36.10 2.23 -25.41
N SER A 458 34.96 2.84 -25.06
CA SER A 458 34.64 3.22 -23.66
C SER A 458 34.45 2.02 -22.73
N LYS A 459 34.27 0.80 -23.27
CA LYS A 459 34.11 -0.42 -22.46
C LYS A 459 35.36 -0.73 -21.62
N ALA A 460 36.54 -0.37 -22.11
CA ALA A 460 37.79 -0.62 -21.39
C ALA A 460 37.82 0.10 -20.03
N GLU A 461 37.30 1.32 -19.98
CA GLU A 461 37.26 2.19 -18.79
C GLU A 461 36.01 1.95 -17.90
N ALA A 462 35.04 1.18 -18.39
CA ALA A 462 33.77 0.95 -17.72
C ALA A 462 33.92 0.21 -16.37
N LYS A 463 33.44 0.84 -15.30
CA LYS A 463 33.39 0.33 -13.93
C LYS A 463 32.20 -0.59 -13.68
N THR A 464 31.09 -0.35 -14.36
CA THR A 464 29.96 -1.29 -14.38
C THR A 464 29.42 -1.45 -15.80
N ILE A 465 28.86 -2.62 -16.08
CA ILE A 465 28.27 -2.96 -17.36
C ILE A 465 26.83 -3.38 -17.13
N ASP A 466 25.91 -2.62 -17.69
CA ASP A 466 24.49 -2.95 -17.78
C ASP A 466 24.23 -3.67 -19.11
N LEU A 467 23.61 -4.84 -19.02
CA LEU A 467 23.25 -5.66 -20.17
C LEU A 467 21.98 -5.12 -20.84
N CYS A 468 21.92 -3.83 -21.17
CA CYS A 468 20.67 -3.20 -21.58
C CYS A 468 20.13 -3.72 -22.92
N ASN A 469 18.79 -3.75 -23.04
CA ASN A 469 18.13 -4.24 -24.25
C ASN A 469 18.42 -3.35 -25.46
N ASN A 470 18.56 -3.97 -26.64
CA ASN A 470 18.73 -3.23 -27.88
C ASN A 470 17.37 -2.91 -28.54
N PRO A 471 17.12 -1.67 -28.96
CA PRO A 471 15.84 -1.30 -29.58
C PRO A 471 15.68 -1.84 -31.02
N LYS A 472 16.78 -2.17 -31.72
CA LYS A 472 16.75 -2.61 -33.12
C LYS A 472 16.66 -4.12 -33.29
N HIS A 473 17.12 -4.89 -32.30
CA HIS A 473 17.16 -6.35 -32.36
C HIS A 473 16.99 -6.94 -30.96
N LYS A 474 16.52 -8.18 -30.89
CA LYS A 474 16.33 -8.89 -29.61
C LYS A 474 17.40 -9.96 -29.46
N GLU A 475 18.17 -9.87 -28.38
CA GLU A 475 19.11 -10.91 -27.92
C GLU A 475 18.71 -11.28 -26.48
N PRO A 476 18.62 -12.58 -26.14
CA PRO A 476 18.42 -12.99 -24.76
C PRO A 476 19.56 -12.52 -23.85
N LYS A 477 19.22 -12.08 -22.62
CA LYS A 477 20.21 -11.59 -21.64
C LYS A 477 21.34 -12.57 -21.36
N LEU A 478 21.05 -13.88 -21.34
CA LEU A 478 22.06 -14.93 -21.13
C LEU A 478 23.09 -15.00 -22.26
N ASP A 479 22.66 -14.84 -23.51
CA ASP A 479 23.57 -14.89 -24.66
C ASP A 479 24.42 -13.61 -24.70
N MET A 480 23.79 -12.46 -24.43
CA MET A 480 24.47 -11.19 -24.27
C MET A 480 25.50 -11.25 -23.13
N ALA A 481 25.17 -11.82 -21.98
CA ALA A 481 26.10 -11.94 -20.85
C ALA A 481 27.35 -12.74 -21.22
N LYS A 482 27.18 -13.91 -21.84
CA LYS A 482 28.30 -14.78 -22.29
C LYS A 482 29.20 -14.08 -23.30
N ARG A 483 28.64 -13.24 -24.16
CA ARG A 483 29.36 -12.52 -25.22
C ARG A 483 30.01 -11.24 -24.70
N VAL A 484 29.24 -10.39 -24.03
CA VAL A 484 29.67 -9.06 -23.58
C VAL A 484 30.64 -9.14 -22.41
N ILE A 485 30.44 -10.08 -21.48
CA ILE A 485 31.28 -10.24 -20.29
C ILE A 485 32.30 -11.36 -20.55
N SER A 486 33.16 -11.11 -21.53
CA SER A 486 34.20 -12.05 -21.98
C SER A 486 35.40 -11.30 -22.58
N GLY A 487 36.52 -12.01 -22.73
CA GLY A 487 37.76 -11.49 -23.30
C GLY A 487 38.65 -10.78 -22.26
N ASP A 488 39.71 -10.14 -22.76
CA ASP A 488 40.84 -9.64 -21.95
C ASP A 488 40.49 -8.48 -20.99
N LEU A 489 39.30 -7.88 -21.14
CA LEU A 489 38.82 -6.81 -20.26
C LEU A 489 38.29 -7.32 -18.92
N PHE A 490 38.10 -8.63 -18.77
CA PHE A 490 37.51 -9.23 -17.59
C PHE A 490 38.49 -10.22 -16.97
N PRO A 491 38.78 -10.12 -15.66
CA PRO A 491 39.54 -11.14 -14.95
C PRO A 491 38.87 -12.52 -15.07
N GLU A 492 37.54 -12.53 -15.01
CA GLU A 492 36.69 -13.71 -15.12
C GLU A 492 35.53 -13.41 -16.06
N SER A 493 35.30 -14.32 -17.01
CA SER A 493 34.13 -14.27 -17.89
C SER A 493 32.86 -14.63 -17.13
N TRP A 494 31.69 -14.24 -17.65
CA TRP A 494 30.42 -14.62 -17.05
C TRP A 494 30.23 -16.13 -16.92
N LEU A 495 30.76 -16.92 -17.86
CA LEU A 495 30.74 -18.39 -17.78
C LEU A 495 31.54 -18.94 -16.59
N GLN A 496 32.64 -18.28 -16.24
CA GLN A 496 33.46 -18.68 -15.09
C GLN A 496 32.76 -18.32 -13.77
N LEU A 497 32.18 -17.11 -13.68
CA LEU A 497 31.39 -16.68 -12.53
C LEU A 497 30.16 -17.58 -12.29
N ASP A 498 29.43 -17.92 -13.36
CA ASP A 498 28.29 -18.85 -13.31
C ASP A 498 28.72 -20.26 -12.88
N ALA A 499 29.89 -20.72 -13.32
CA ALA A 499 30.45 -22.01 -12.90
C ALA A 499 30.87 -22.02 -11.42
N GLU A 500 31.40 -20.91 -10.89
CA GLU A 500 31.74 -20.76 -9.49
C GLU A 500 30.51 -20.86 -8.59
N VAL A 501 29.43 -20.14 -8.94
CA VAL A 501 28.16 -20.22 -8.21
C VAL A 501 27.61 -21.64 -8.21
N LYS A 502 27.58 -22.31 -9.37
CA LYS A 502 27.12 -23.70 -9.48
C LYS A 502 27.95 -24.67 -8.63
N ALA A 503 29.26 -24.47 -8.57
CA ALA A 503 30.14 -25.27 -7.73
C ALA A 503 29.85 -25.06 -6.24
N ALA A 504 29.59 -23.81 -5.82
CA ALA A 504 29.22 -23.47 -4.46
C ALA A 504 27.84 -24.05 -4.06
N GLU A 505 26.85 -23.97 -4.97
CA GLU A 505 25.52 -24.57 -4.78
C GLU A 505 25.62 -26.09 -4.61
N ALA A 506 26.35 -26.77 -5.50
CA ALA A 506 26.56 -28.21 -5.41
C ALA A 506 27.28 -28.61 -4.10
N ALA A 507 28.27 -27.83 -3.67
CA ALA A 507 28.96 -28.07 -2.39
C ALA A 507 28.03 -27.90 -1.19
N TYR A 508 27.12 -26.90 -1.23
CA TYR A 508 26.14 -26.67 -0.18
C TYR A 508 25.10 -27.81 -0.11
N GLU A 509 24.61 -28.28 -1.26
CA GLU A 509 23.69 -29.43 -1.33
C GLU A 509 24.33 -30.72 -0.79
N LEU A 510 25.61 -30.96 -1.10
CA LEU A 510 26.36 -32.09 -0.56
C LEU A 510 26.58 -32.00 0.95
N ALA A 511 26.71 -30.80 1.51
CA ALA A 511 26.90 -30.59 2.94
C ALA A 511 25.58 -30.60 3.75
N SER A 512 24.46 -30.35 3.08
CA SER A 512 23.12 -30.27 3.70
C SER A 512 22.38 -31.62 3.69
N ASN A 513 22.85 -32.58 2.89
CA ASN A 513 22.44 -33.99 2.89
C ASN A 513 23.36 -34.83 3.77
#